data_AF-A0A2S2QAL2-F1
#
_entry.id   AF-A0A2S2QAL2-F1
#
_cell.length_a   1.000
_cell.length_b   1.000
_cell.length_c   1.000
_cell.angle_alpha   90.00
_cell.angle_beta   90.00
_cell.angle_gamma   90.00
#
_symmetry.space_group_name_H-M   'P 1'
#
loop_
_entity.id
_entity.type
_entity.pdbx_description
1 polymer ?
#
loop_
_entity_poly.entity_id
_entity_poly.type
_entity_poly.pdbx_seq_one_letter_code
_entity_poly.pdbx_strand_id
1 'polypeptide(L)'
;HFTDSYSLNISGFRLHQTNHPDKTAHAGAAIYVRTSLTSHPLQKFQTDYIQSCAVSIIINNIPILIAAIYCPPKNNISTNQFNIYFNTLGHNFIVGGDINSKNIQWGCRVTNPRGNSLLNSVISKNLQVISSTNPTYWPTSSRKRLDILDIFVTKIPSTFHSLITNLHASCSEHSPYYSQSTASLCPTNIAQHHYTFISTGITSISQYWKKLI
;
A
#
# COMPACT_ATOMS: atom_id res chain seq x y z
N HIS A 1 3.11 15.31 2.88
CA HIS A 1 4.16 14.32 3.00
C HIS A 1 4.50 14.10 4.48
N PHE A 2 4.90 12.90 4.85
CA PHE A 2 5.19 12.56 6.24
C PHE A 2 6.53 13.14 6.72
N THR A 3 6.53 13.64 7.94
CA THR A 3 7.72 14.01 8.73
C THR A 3 7.50 13.57 10.16
N ASP A 4 8.54 13.60 10.98
CA ASP A 4 8.38 13.40 12.43
C ASP A 4 7.46 14.48 13.06
N SER A 5 7.28 15.63 12.39
CA SER A 5 6.44 16.76 12.80
C SER A 5 5.01 16.77 12.24
N TYR A 6 4.64 15.85 11.35
CA TYR A 6 3.28 15.80 10.77
C TYR A 6 2.69 14.40 10.87
N SER A 7 1.74 14.24 11.80
CA SER A 7 0.90 13.05 11.93
C SER A 7 -0.56 13.49 11.92
N LEU A 8 -1.35 12.99 10.96
CA LEU A 8 -2.79 13.17 11.00
C LEU A 8 -3.35 12.26 12.10
N ASN A 9 -3.84 12.86 13.19
CA ASN A 9 -4.47 12.09 14.26
C ASN A 9 -5.93 11.80 13.89
N ILE A 10 -6.29 10.52 13.85
CA ILE A 10 -7.64 10.06 13.56
C ILE A 10 -8.19 9.37 14.80
N SER A 11 -9.26 9.92 15.37
CA SER A 11 -9.89 9.37 16.57
C SER A 11 -10.29 7.90 16.35
N GLY A 12 -9.92 7.06 17.32
CA GLY A 12 -10.15 5.60 17.24
C GLY A 12 -9.15 4.82 16.40
N PHE A 13 -8.08 5.44 15.90
CA PHE A 13 -7.00 4.78 15.16
C PHE A 13 -5.62 5.09 15.74
N ARG A 14 -4.73 4.10 15.67
CA ARG A 14 -3.31 4.19 15.98
C ARG A 14 -2.53 4.29 14.68
N LEU A 15 -1.71 5.32 14.55
CA LEU A 15 -0.84 5.53 13.39
C LEU A 15 0.51 4.83 13.59
N HIS A 16 0.91 4.04 12.60
CA HIS A 16 2.27 3.56 12.42
C HIS A 16 2.80 4.14 11.11
N GLN A 17 3.97 4.78 11.14
CA GLN A 17 4.54 5.40 9.95
C GLN A 17 6.06 5.19 9.83
N THR A 18 6.53 5.11 8.60
CA THR A 18 7.94 5.11 8.24
C THR A 18 8.20 6.26 7.26
N ASN A 19 9.01 7.21 7.69
CA ASN A 19 9.38 8.39 6.91
C ASN A 19 10.59 8.09 6.02
N HIS A 20 10.88 8.96 5.05
CA HIS A 20 12.14 8.89 4.31
C HIS A 20 13.35 9.04 5.27
N PRO A 21 14.47 8.30 5.07
CA PRO A 21 15.62 8.35 5.98
C PRO A 21 16.29 9.73 6.08
N ASP A 22 16.17 10.59 5.07
CA ASP A 22 16.70 11.96 5.11
C ASP A 22 15.86 12.93 5.97
N LYS A 23 14.78 12.44 6.59
CA LYS A 23 13.86 13.18 7.48
C LYS A 23 13.12 14.33 6.82
N THR A 24 13.11 14.43 5.48
CA THR A 24 12.40 15.49 4.78
C THR A 24 10.96 15.09 4.44
N ALA A 25 10.10 16.10 4.31
CA ALA A 25 8.67 15.96 4.04
C ALA A 25 8.40 15.64 2.56
N HIS A 26 8.92 14.53 2.02
CA HIS A 26 8.60 14.16 0.63
C HIS A 26 8.23 12.69 0.40
N ALA A 27 8.39 11.81 1.38
CA ALA A 27 8.15 10.38 1.20
C ALA A 27 7.82 9.68 2.53
N GLY A 28 7.24 8.49 2.43
CA GLY A 28 6.92 7.65 3.58
C GLY A 28 5.69 6.78 3.36
N ALA A 29 5.51 5.82 4.25
CA ALA A 29 4.36 4.92 4.29
C ALA A 29 3.71 4.96 5.67
N ALA A 30 2.39 4.79 5.71
CA ALA A 30 1.62 4.82 6.95
C ALA A 30 0.49 3.79 6.99
N ILE A 31 0.26 3.23 8.17
CA ILE A 31 -0.87 2.37 8.50
C ILE A 31 -1.64 2.98 9.68
N TYR A 32 -2.96 3.10 9.52
CA TYR A 32 -3.88 3.32 10.63
C TYR A 32 -4.52 2.02 11.06
N VAL A 33 -4.39 1.69 12.33
CA VAL A 33 -4.99 0.49 12.95
C VAL A 33 -6.04 0.92 13.95
N ARG A 34 -7.28 0.42 13.83
CA ARG A 34 -8.31 0.71 14.83
C ARG A 34 -7.81 0.38 16.23
N THR A 35 -7.99 1.29 17.19
CA THR A 35 -7.51 1.12 18.58
C THR A 35 -8.08 -0.13 19.25
N SER A 36 -9.28 -0.55 18.86
CA SER A 36 -9.94 -1.77 19.36
C SER A 36 -9.33 -3.07 18.83
N LEU A 37 -8.46 -3.02 17.81
CA LEU A 37 -7.82 -4.20 17.23
C LEU A 37 -6.47 -4.43 17.90
N THR A 38 -6.27 -5.61 18.48
CA THR A 38 -4.95 -6.02 18.98
C THR A 38 -3.99 -6.18 17.81
N SER A 39 -2.88 -5.45 17.86
CA SER A 39 -1.86 -5.45 16.81
C SER A 39 -0.49 -5.17 17.41
N HIS A 40 0.55 -5.74 16.80
CA HIS A 40 1.94 -5.56 17.22
C HIS A 40 2.74 -4.91 16.08
N PRO A 41 3.32 -3.71 16.26
CA PRO A 41 4.15 -3.10 15.23
C PRO A 41 5.45 -3.88 15.03
N LEU A 42 5.94 -3.91 13.80
CA LEU A 42 7.27 -4.44 13.47
C LEU A 42 8.31 -3.32 13.32
N GLN A 43 9.58 -3.73 13.28
CA GLN A 43 10.67 -2.84 12.91
C GLN A 43 10.41 -2.23 11.52
N LYS A 44 10.63 -0.93 11.41
CA LYS A 44 10.45 -0.19 10.17
C LYS A 44 11.48 -0.64 9.14
N PHE A 45 11.05 -0.81 7.88
CA PHE A 45 11.97 -0.94 6.76
C PHE A 45 12.15 0.43 6.14
N GLN A 46 13.32 1.03 6.36
CA GLN A 46 13.55 2.44 6.05
C GLN A 46 14.85 2.60 5.27
N THR A 47 14.74 2.62 3.94
CA THR A 47 15.83 2.98 3.03
C THR A 47 15.39 4.16 2.17
N ASP A 48 16.30 4.71 1.36
CA ASP A 48 16.01 5.75 0.36
C ASP A 48 15.11 5.22 -0.76
N TYR A 49 15.12 3.90 -1.01
CA TYR A 49 14.37 3.27 -2.09
C TYR A 49 13.09 2.54 -1.66
N ILE A 50 12.95 2.12 -0.40
CA ILE A 50 11.73 1.52 0.17
C ILE A 50 11.48 2.12 1.55
N GLN A 51 10.30 2.71 1.73
CA GLN A 51 9.77 3.07 3.04
C GLN A 51 8.56 2.18 3.34
N SER A 52 8.62 1.44 4.44
CA SER A 52 7.53 0.55 4.83
C SER A 52 7.38 0.47 6.35
N CYS A 53 6.13 0.47 6.79
CA CYS A 53 5.73 0.16 8.15
C CYS A 53 4.79 -1.03 8.13
N ALA A 54 4.84 -1.86 9.16
CA ALA A 54 4.06 -3.08 9.25
C ALA A 54 3.53 -3.32 10.66
N VAL A 55 2.38 -3.99 10.72
CA VAL A 55 1.77 -4.49 11.95
C VAL A 55 1.40 -5.95 11.78
N SER A 56 1.60 -6.74 12.82
CA SER A 56 1.09 -8.10 12.92
C SER A 56 -0.27 -8.08 13.59
N ILE A 57 -1.22 -8.80 13.00
CA ILE A 57 -2.55 -9.10 13.54
C ILE A 57 -2.77 -10.60 13.52
N ILE A 58 -3.68 -11.10 14.36
CA ILE A 58 -4.06 -12.51 14.37
C ILE A 58 -5.43 -12.65 13.71
N ILE A 59 -5.52 -13.46 12.66
CA ILE A 59 -6.79 -13.83 12.02
C ILE A 59 -6.92 -15.35 12.08
N ASN A 60 -7.97 -15.87 12.71
CA ASN A 60 -8.20 -17.31 12.88
C ASN A 60 -6.96 -18.04 13.43
N ASN A 61 -6.37 -17.50 14.50
CA ASN A 61 -5.14 -18.02 15.14
C ASN A 61 -3.88 -18.01 14.26
N ILE A 62 -3.93 -17.38 13.07
CA ILE A 62 -2.80 -17.25 12.17
C ILE A 62 -2.28 -15.81 12.21
N PRO A 63 -1.01 -15.58 12.58
CA PRO A 63 -0.40 -14.27 12.46
C PRO A 63 -0.30 -13.87 10.98
N ILE A 64 -0.84 -12.70 10.65
CA ILE A 64 -0.76 -12.08 9.33
C ILE A 64 -0.18 -10.70 9.50
N LEU A 65 0.84 -10.41 8.71
CA LEU A 65 1.49 -9.12 8.68
C LEU A 65 0.85 -8.22 7.62
N ILE A 66 0.39 -7.04 8.03
CA ILE A 66 -0.14 -6.02 7.13
C ILE A 66 0.87 -4.90 7.03
N ALA A 67 1.30 -4.57 5.82
CA ALA A 67 2.31 -3.55 5.55
C ALA A 67 1.80 -2.49 4.57
N ALA A 68 2.17 -1.23 4.83
CA ALA A 68 2.14 -0.16 3.85
C ALA A 68 3.54 -0.05 3.24
N ILE A 69 3.62 0.17 1.94
CA ILE A 69 4.89 0.38 1.25
C ILE A 69 4.81 1.61 0.35
N TYR A 70 5.91 2.36 0.33
CA TYR A 70 6.15 3.40 -0.65
C TYR A 70 7.56 3.24 -1.22
N CYS A 71 7.65 3.22 -2.55
CA CYS A 71 8.91 3.14 -3.28
C CYS A 71 9.06 4.39 -4.15
N PRO A 72 9.91 5.37 -3.78
CA PRO A 72 10.06 6.60 -4.55
C PRO A 72 10.38 6.32 -6.05
N PRO A 73 9.84 7.11 -6.99
CA PRO A 73 9.96 6.83 -8.43
C PRO A 73 11.38 6.98 -8.98
N LYS A 74 12.29 7.66 -8.27
CA LYS A 74 13.64 7.97 -8.77
C LYS A 74 14.68 6.85 -8.54
N ASN A 75 14.50 6.02 -7.51
CA ASN A 75 15.53 5.06 -7.10
C ASN A 75 15.42 3.73 -7.86
N ASN A 76 16.52 3.15 -8.31
CA ASN A 76 16.47 1.79 -8.83
C ASN A 76 16.34 0.79 -7.68
N ILE A 77 15.51 -0.25 -7.85
CA ILE A 77 15.32 -1.32 -6.87
C ILE A 77 15.57 -2.64 -7.59
N SER A 78 16.62 -3.34 -7.17
CA SER A 78 16.99 -4.65 -7.68
C SER A 78 16.11 -5.76 -7.10
N THR A 79 16.08 -6.92 -7.77
CA THR A 79 15.45 -8.14 -7.26
C THR A 79 15.96 -8.50 -5.86
N ASN A 80 17.26 -8.35 -5.61
CA ASN A 80 17.82 -8.67 -4.30
C ASN A 80 17.32 -7.72 -3.20
N GLN A 81 17.20 -6.43 -3.48
CA GLN A 81 16.66 -5.47 -2.52
C GLN A 81 15.19 -5.74 -2.20
N PHE A 82 14.37 -6.07 -3.19
CA PHE A 82 13.00 -6.54 -2.96
C PHE A 82 12.97 -7.83 -2.15
N ASN A 83 13.86 -8.78 -2.45
CA ASN A 83 13.97 -10.02 -1.70
C ASN A 83 14.33 -9.81 -0.23
N ILE A 84 15.27 -8.92 0.06
CA ILE A 84 15.63 -8.52 1.43
C ILE A 84 14.39 -7.95 2.12
N TYR A 85 13.65 -7.04 1.47
CA TYR A 85 12.42 -6.49 2.02
C TYR A 85 11.37 -7.57 2.32
N PHE A 86 11.02 -8.42 1.35
CA PHE A 86 10.00 -9.46 1.54
C PHE A 86 10.39 -10.49 2.60
N ASN A 87 11.68 -10.78 2.78
CA ASN A 87 12.15 -11.66 3.85
C ASN A 87 11.84 -11.08 5.24
N THR A 88 11.77 -9.76 5.41
CA THR A 88 11.41 -9.13 6.69
C THR A 88 9.93 -9.31 7.06
N LEU A 89 9.06 -9.62 6.09
CA LEU A 89 7.62 -9.77 6.29
C LEU A 89 7.20 -11.18 6.72
N GLY A 90 8.13 -12.14 6.71
CA GLY A 90 7.90 -13.51 7.13
C GLY A 90 7.04 -14.33 6.16
N HIS A 91 6.24 -15.26 6.70
CA HIS A 91 5.54 -16.27 5.92
C HIS A 91 4.16 -15.85 5.42
N ASN A 92 3.43 -15.06 6.22
CA ASN A 92 2.07 -14.64 5.92
C ASN A 92 1.96 -13.12 5.95
N PHE A 93 1.82 -12.49 4.80
CA PHE A 93 1.73 -11.04 4.70
C PHE A 93 0.86 -10.55 3.56
N ILE A 94 0.35 -9.33 3.75
CA ILE A 94 -0.26 -8.48 2.73
C ILE A 94 0.45 -7.14 2.81
N VAL A 95 1.17 -6.78 1.75
CA VAL A 95 1.76 -5.43 1.61
C VAL A 95 1.07 -4.70 0.46
N GLY A 96 0.65 -3.46 0.70
CA GLY A 96 0.00 -2.63 -0.31
C GLY A 96 0.53 -1.19 -0.31
N GLY A 97 0.55 -0.57 -1.47
CA GLY A 97 0.88 0.84 -1.63
C GLY A 97 1.48 1.15 -2.99
N ASP A 98 2.10 2.34 -3.11
CA ASP A 98 2.72 2.79 -4.36
C ASP A 98 4.16 2.27 -4.47
N ILE A 99 4.30 1.15 -5.19
CA ILE A 99 5.59 0.48 -5.42
C ILE A 99 6.32 1.11 -6.62
N ASN A 100 5.65 1.96 -7.41
CA ASN A 100 6.20 2.57 -8.64
C ASN A 100 6.87 1.55 -9.59
N SER A 101 6.38 0.31 -9.59
CA SER A 101 6.93 -0.82 -10.34
C SER A 101 5.91 -1.26 -11.37
N LYS A 102 6.17 -0.97 -12.65
CA LYS A 102 5.21 -1.19 -13.73
C LYS A 102 5.51 -2.49 -14.45
N ASN A 103 4.54 -3.38 -14.55
CA ASN A 103 4.65 -4.60 -15.33
C ASN A 103 3.28 -4.99 -15.90
N ILE A 104 3.27 -5.46 -17.14
CA ILE A 104 2.05 -5.95 -17.81
C ILE A 104 1.36 -7.10 -17.05
N GLN A 105 2.10 -7.86 -16.24
CA GLN A 105 1.57 -8.96 -15.42
C GLN A 105 0.51 -8.51 -14.40
N TRP A 106 0.52 -7.24 -13.99
CA TRP A 106 -0.48 -6.65 -13.09
C TRP A 106 -1.22 -5.48 -13.76
N GLY A 107 -1.41 -5.57 -15.07
CA GLY A 107 -2.28 -4.67 -15.83
C GLY A 107 -1.67 -3.31 -16.17
N CYS A 108 -0.40 -3.05 -15.84
CA CYS A 108 0.27 -1.84 -16.32
C CYS A 108 0.39 -1.87 -17.85
N ARG A 109 0.43 -0.69 -18.45
CA ARG A 109 0.53 -0.57 -19.92
C ARG A 109 1.89 -0.96 -20.49
N VAL A 110 2.93 -0.78 -19.68
CA VAL A 110 4.32 -1.00 -20.04
C VAL A 110 5.03 -1.64 -18.88
N THR A 111 6.08 -2.39 -19.19
CA THR A 111 6.99 -2.91 -18.18
C THR A 111 8.20 -1.99 -18.05
N ASN A 112 8.54 -1.60 -16.81
CA ASN A 112 9.77 -0.87 -16.51
C ASN A 112 10.81 -1.80 -15.82
N PRO A 113 12.11 -1.42 -15.75
CA PRO A 113 13.13 -2.26 -15.12
C PRO A 113 12.82 -2.64 -13.67
N ARG A 114 12.15 -1.74 -12.93
CA ARG A 114 11.72 -2.00 -11.55
C ARG A 114 10.63 -3.06 -11.49
N GLY A 115 9.66 -3.02 -12.41
CA GLY A 115 8.63 -4.04 -12.55
C GLY A 115 9.18 -5.40 -12.95
N ASN A 116 10.26 -5.46 -13.73
CA ASN A 116 10.97 -6.74 -13.96
C ASN A 116 11.64 -7.26 -12.68
N SER A 117 12.30 -6.37 -11.92
CA SER A 117 12.93 -6.74 -10.64
C SER A 117 11.92 -7.22 -9.60
N LEU A 118 10.77 -6.56 -9.53
CA LEU A 118 9.66 -6.98 -8.68
C LEU A 118 9.09 -8.33 -9.14
N LEU A 119 8.84 -8.51 -10.44
CA LEU A 119 8.33 -9.78 -11.00
C LEU A 119 9.26 -10.95 -10.67
N ASN A 120 10.58 -10.77 -10.81
CA ASN A 120 11.57 -11.79 -10.45
C ASN A 120 11.50 -12.16 -8.97
N SER A 121 11.24 -11.17 -8.09
CA SER A 121 11.07 -11.41 -6.65
C SER A 121 9.77 -12.15 -6.37
N VAL A 122 8.69 -11.78 -7.06
CA VAL A 122 7.36 -12.42 -6.97
C VAL A 122 7.46 -13.90 -7.34
N ILE A 123 8.09 -14.22 -8.48
CA ILE A 123 8.27 -15.59 -8.94
C ILE A 123 9.16 -16.38 -7.97
N SER A 124 10.35 -15.85 -7.64
CA SER A 124 11.33 -16.58 -6.81
C SER A 124 10.86 -16.84 -5.38
N LYS A 125 9.94 -16.03 -4.85
CA LYS A 125 9.39 -16.18 -3.49
C LYS A 125 8.00 -16.82 -3.43
N ASN A 126 7.46 -17.21 -4.58
CA ASN A 126 6.09 -17.71 -4.72
C ASN A 126 5.07 -16.73 -4.11
N LEU A 127 5.14 -15.47 -4.52
CA LEU A 127 4.23 -14.40 -4.11
C LEU A 127 3.13 -14.22 -5.15
N GLN A 128 2.09 -13.49 -4.77
CA GLN A 128 1.04 -13.05 -5.68
C GLN A 128 0.98 -11.54 -5.72
N VAL A 129 0.63 -10.99 -6.88
CA VAL A 129 0.34 -9.57 -7.07
C VAL A 129 -1.15 -9.40 -7.31
N ILE A 130 -1.79 -8.51 -6.57
CA ILE A 130 -3.17 -8.09 -6.80
C ILE A 130 -3.14 -6.61 -7.18
N SER A 131 -3.75 -6.28 -8.30
CA SER A 131 -3.86 -4.92 -8.83
C SER A 131 -5.31 -4.60 -9.13
N SER A 132 -5.64 -3.30 -9.14
CA SER A 132 -6.94 -2.83 -9.65
C SER A 132 -7.10 -3.13 -11.14
N THR A 133 -8.32 -3.35 -11.60
CA THR A 133 -8.67 -3.43 -13.04
C THR A 133 -8.61 -2.07 -13.72
N ASN A 134 -8.83 -1.00 -12.95
CA ASN A 134 -8.76 0.38 -13.39
C ASN A 134 -7.40 1.02 -13.02
N PRO A 135 -6.93 2.02 -13.79
CA PRO A 135 -5.74 2.80 -13.42
C PRO A 135 -5.81 3.32 -11.98
N THR A 136 -4.68 3.51 -11.31
CA THR A 136 -4.58 4.12 -9.97
C THR A 136 -3.79 5.44 -9.98
N TYR A 137 -3.25 5.80 -11.16
CA TYR A 137 -2.53 7.04 -11.40
C TYR A 137 -3.18 7.87 -12.52
N TRP A 138 -3.58 9.09 -12.15
CA TRP A 138 -4.16 10.10 -13.05
C TRP A 138 -3.23 11.32 -13.11
N PRO A 139 -2.40 11.44 -14.14
CA PRO A 139 -1.54 12.60 -14.27
C PRO A 139 -2.33 13.84 -14.71
N THR A 140 -1.93 15.00 -14.20
CA THR A 140 -2.49 16.30 -14.60
C THR A 140 -2.00 16.78 -15.97
N SER A 141 -0.90 16.23 -16.46
CA SER A 141 -0.36 16.56 -17.78
C SER A 141 -0.94 15.63 -18.84
N SER A 142 -1.50 16.21 -19.91
CA SER A 142 -1.99 15.51 -21.10
C SER A 142 -0.95 14.62 -21.80
N ARG A 143 0.34 14.86 -21.56
CA ARG A 143 1.46 14.06 -22.09
C ARG A 143 1.71 12.77 -21.32
N LYS A 144 1.20 12.66 -20.09
CA LYS A 144 1.33 11.48 -19.25
C LYS A 144 0.03 10.68 -19.35
N ARG A 145 0.16 9.35 -19.29
CA ARG A 145 -0.97 8.45 -19.45
C ARG A 145 -1.36 7.79 -18.14
N LEU A 146 -2.63 7.38 -18.05
CA LEU A 146 -3.17 6.60 -16.94
C LEU A 146 -2.40 5.29 -16.80
N ASP A 147 -2.14 4.87 -15.56
CA ASP A 147 -1.45 3.60 -15.26
C ASP A 147 -1.81 3.08 -13.88
N ILE A 148 -1.40 1.85 -13.57
CA ILE A 148 -1.52 1.23 -12.26
C ILE A 148 -0.18 1.41 -11.51
N LEU A 149 -0.23 2.05 -10.35
CA LEU A 149 0.93 2.25 -9.45
C LEU A 149 0.71 1.64 -8.06
N ASP A 150 -0.51 1.75 -7.55
CA ASP A 150 -0.92 1.09 -6.31
C ASP A 150 -1.25 -0.38 -6.58
N ILE A 151 -0.46 -1.27 -5.99
CA ILE A 151 -0.61 -2.73 -6.08
C ILE A 151 -0.44 -3.36 -4.70
N PHE A 152 -0.93 -4.59 -4.55
CA PHE A 152 -0.69 -5.44 -3.39
C PHE A 152 0.23 -6.59 -3.77
N VAL A 153 1.17 -6.92 -2.89
CA VAL A 153 1.96 -8.16 -2.96
C VAL A 153 1.64 -8.99 -1.74
N THR A 154 1.33 -10.27 -1.94
CA THR A 154 0.78 -11.11 -0.88
C THR A 154 1.42 -12.47 -0.86
N LYS A 155 1.60 -12.99 0.36
CA LYS A 155 1.84 -14.40 0.64
C LYS A 155 0.89 -14.78 1.76
N ILE A 156 -0.21 -15.44 1.42
CA ILE A 156 -1.24 -15.83 2.38
C ILE A 156 -1.67 -17.28 2.13
N PRO A 157 -2.14 -18.00 3.16
CA PRO A 157 -2.74 -19.31 2.98
C PRO A 157 -3.97 -19.22 2.06
N SER A 158 -4.21 -20.26 1.26
CA SER A 158 -5.33 -20.33 0.31
C SER A 158 -6.70 -20.15 0.95
N THR A 159 -6.82 -20.47 2.24
CA THR A 159 -8.03 -20.25 3.05
C THR A 159 -8.40 -18.77 3.20
N PHE A 160 -7.47 -17.84 2.94
CA PHE A 160 -7.68 -16.40 3.00
C PHE A 160 -7.89 -15.76 1.62
N HIS A 161 -7.92 -16.53 0.52
CA HIS A 161 -8.09 -15.97 -0.83
C HIS A 161 -9.45 -15.30 -1.03
N SER A 162 -10.53 -15.88 -0.51
CA SER A 162 -11.88 -15.27 -0.56
C SER A 162 -11.94 -13.90 0.12
N LEU A 163 -11.14 -13.76 1.18
CA LEU A 163 -10.97 -12.55 1.97
C LEU A 163 -10.33 -11.43 1.14
N ILE A 164 -9.37 -11.76 0.26
CA ILE A 164 -8.72 -10.81 -0.66
C ILE A 164 -9.60 -10.46 -1.85
N THR A 165 -10.32 -11.42 -2.43
CA THR A 165 -11.19 -11.16 -3.59
C THR A 165 -12.28 -10.13 -3.28
N ASN A 166 -12.81 -10.14 -2.06
CA ASN A 166 -13.77 -9.14 -1.60
C ASN A 166 -13.15 -7.73 -1.46
N LEU A 167 -11.85 -7.62 -1.12
CA LEU A 167 -11.13 -6.34 -1.11
C LEU A 167 -11.05 -5.75 -2.51
N HIS A 168 -10.79 -6.61 -3.50
CA HIS A 168 -10.65 -6.20 -4.89
C HIS A 168 -11.97 -5.65 -5.46
N ALA A 169 -13.11 -6.30 -5.16
CA ALA A 169 -14.43 -5.84 -5.60
C ALA A 169 -14.77 -4.43 -5.06
N SER A 170 -14.55 -4.21 -3.76
CA SER A 170 -14.81 -2.91 -3.12
C SER A 170 -13.89 -1.78 -3.62
N CYS A 171 -12.64 -2.07 -3.97
CA CYS A 171 -11.71 -1.09 -4.54
C CYS A 171 -12.04 -0.73 -6.00
N SER A 172 -12.57 -1.68 -6.80
CA SER A 172 -12.90 -1.46 -8.21
C SER A 172 -14.11 -0.55 -8.42
N GLU A 173 -15.11 -0.60 -7.53
CA GLU A 173 -16.32 0.22 -7.62
C GLU A 173 -16.14 1.67 -7.13
N HIS A 174 -14.97 2.00 -6.58
CA HIS A 174 -14.64 3.34 -6.06
C HIS A 174 -13.65 4.12 -6.93
N SER A 175 -13.63 3.89 -8.25
CA SER A 175 -13.13 4.93 -9.17
C SER A 175 -14.10 6.12 -9.14
N PRO A 176 -13.64 7.38 -8.96
CA PRO A 176 -14.54 8.51 -8.76
C PRO A 176 -15.18 8.88 -10.10
N TYR A 177 -16.29 8.23 -10.42
CA TYR A 177 -17.28 8.80 -11.31
C TYR A 177 -18.08 9.82 -10.47
N TYR A 178 -18.09 11.07 -10.92
CA TYR A 178 -18.84 12.17 -10.31
C TYR A 178 -20.25 11.74 -9.90
N SER A 179 -20.57 11.81 -8.61
CA SER A 179 -21.95 12.00 -8.16
C SER A 179 -21.99 13.13 -7.13
N GLN A 180 -22.56 14.25 -7.56
CA GLN A 180 -22.91 15.36 -6.68
C GLN A 180 -24.08 14.92 -5.80
N SER A 181 -23.91 14.92 -4.48
CA SER A 181 -24.87 15.52 -3.54
C SER A 181 -24.36 15.44 -2.09
N THR A 182 -24.28 16.62 -1.48
CA THR A 182 -24.28 16.94 -0.02
C THR A 182 -23.14 16.37 0.85
N ALA A 183 -22.12 17.19 1.13
CA ALA A 183 -21.90 17.94 2.40
C ALA A 183 -21.14 17.11 3.45
N SER A 184 -20.07 17.52 4.12
CA SER A 184 -19.44 18.81 4.39
C SER A 184 -18.00 18.58 4.89
N LEU A 185 -17.21 19.66 4.90
CA LEU A 185 -15.87 19.85 5.52
C LEU A 185 -14.66 19.50 4.63
N CYS A 186 -14.42 20.38 3.64
CA CYS A 186 -13.08 20.66 3.13
C CYS A 186 -12.31 21.54 4.13
N PRO A 187 -11.06 21.19 4.46
CA PRO A 187 -9.97 22.15 4.44
C PRO A 187 -8.99 21.81 3.31
N THR A 188 -8.80 22.78 2.44
CA THR A 188 -7.88 22.77 1.29
C THR A 188 -6.41 22.80 1.73
N ASN A 189 -5.55 22.17 0.91
CA ASN A 189 -4.08 22.07 1.00
C ASN A 189 -3.47 21.00 1.93
N ILE A 190 -3.50 19.72 1.53
CA ILE A 190 -2.61 18.70 2.09
C ILE A 190 -2.12 17.77 0.96
N ALA A 191 -0.79 17.66 0.80
CA ALA A 191 -0.11 16.91 -0.26
C ALA A 191 -0.52 15.42 -0.39
N GLN A 192 -0.10 14.76 -1.47
CA GLN A 192 -0.33 13.32 -1.74
C GLN A 192 0.20 12.43 -0.60
N HIS A 193 -0.69 11.74 0.13
CA HIS A 193 -0.31 10.75 1.15
C HIS A 193 -0.99 9.41 0.84
N HIS A 194 -0.25 8.29 0.98
CA HIS A 194 -0.74 6.93 0.81
C HIS A 194 -0.92 6.30 2.19
N TYR A 195 -2.13 5.82 2.51
CA TYR A 195 -2.50 5.32 3.84
C TYR A 195 -3.24 3.98 3.77
N THR A 196 -2.77 2.95 4.49
CA THR A 196 -3.57 1.75 4.74
C THR A 196 -4.46 1.97 5.96
N PHE A 197 -5.74 1.61 5.88
CA PHE A 197 -6.61 1.54 7.05
C PHE A 197 -6.96 0.08 7.36
N ILE A 198 -6.89 -0.29 8.65
CA ILE A 198 -7.23 -1.63 9.13
C ILE A 198 -8.39 -1.53 10.13
N SER A 199 -9.57 -2.04 9.75
CA SER A 199 -10.78 -2.12 10.58
C SER A 199 -11.43 -3.50 10.51
N THR A 200 -11.36 -4.24 11.62
CA THR A 200 -12.07 -5.50 12.05
C THR A 200 -12.42 -6.63 11.05
N GLY A 201 -12.18 -7.87 11.50
CA GLY A 201 -12.96 -9.12 11.29
C GLY A 201 -13.31 -9.55 9.86
N ILE A 202 -12.53 -10.47 9.27
CA ILE A 202 -12.80 -11.35 8.10
C ILE A 202 -13.38 -10.69 6.81
N THR A 203 -13.75 -9.41 6.78
CA THR A 203 -14.45 -8.83 5.64
C THR A 203 -14.06 -7.39 5.26
N SER A 204 -13.00 -6.80 5.82
CA SER A 204 -12.50 -5.52 5.29
C SER A 204 -11.07 -5.19 5.71
N ILE A 205 -10.07 -5.70 4.97
CA ILE A 205 -8.78 -4.98 4.78
C ILE A 205 -8.97 -3.81 3.77
N SER A 206 -10.17 -3.69 3.21
CA SER A 206 -10.61 -2.68 2.27
C SER A 206 -11.75 -1.95 2.93
N GLN A 207 -11.49 -0.71 3.36
CA GLN A 207 -12.52 0.26 3.07
C GLN A 207 -12.01 1.66 2.77
N TYR A 208 -10.75 2.02 3.02
CA TYR A 208 -10.25 3.32 2.58
C TYR A 208 -8.75 3.30 2.31
N TRP A 209 -8.33 3.12 1.05
CA TRP A 209 -7.11 3.81 0.59
C TRP A 209 -7.59 5.13 -0.02
N LYS A 210 -8.00 6.08 0.84
CA LYS A 210 -8.37 7.42 0.38
C LYS A 210 -7.11 8.18 -0.01
N LYS A 211 -6.93 8.40 -1.30
CA LYS A 211 -6.14 9.51 -1.83
C LYS A 211 -6.89 10.78 -1.42
N LEU A 212 -6.58 11.33 -0.25
CA LEU A 212 -7.16 12.60 0.18
C LEU A 212 -6.50 13.72 -0.64
N ILE A 213 -7.22 14.09 -1.70
CA ILE A 213 -7.23 15.33 -2.51
C ILE A 213 -5.90 15.69 -3.19
#